data_AF-A0A6I8MI27-F1
#
_entry.id   AF-A0A6I8MI27-F1
#
_cell.length_a   1.000
_cell.length_b   1.000
_cell.length_c   1.000
_cell.angle_alpha   90.00
_cell.angle_beta   90.00
_cell.angle_gamma   90.00
#
_symmetry.space_group_name_H-M   'P 1'
#
loop_
_entity.id
_entity.type
_entity.pdbx_description
1 polymer ?
#
loop_
_entity_poly.entity_id
_entity_poly.type
_entity_poly.pdbx_seq_one_letter_code
_entity_poly.pdbx_strand_id
1 'polypeptide(L)'
;MLALSSNGGGEWQVGAIRTSSIQAWVSGMGKSGSPVRNFHNMLSQILDVAVADGLILTNPAHGVKLPKKSAPVKVFLTPRQLSTLAKAAGDSSRDCGTIVWVLGTVGLRWGELAGLKVGDIDFDRARITVRRSVSYVKTSWVESAP
;
A
#
# COMPACT_ATOMS: atom_id res chain seq x y z
N MET A 1 -0.72 11.81 16.95
CA MET A 1 -2.14 11.79 17.36
C MET A 1 -2.80 10.55 16.76
N LEU A 2 -2.95 9.47 17.54
CA LEU A 2 -3.60 8.23 17.09
C LEU A 2 -5.00 8.17 17.69
N ALA A 3 -6.02 8.37 16.87
CA ALA A 3 -7.41 8.29 17.26
C ALA A 3 -7.89 6.85 17.22
N LEU A 4 -8.01 6.23 18.40
CA LEU A 4 -8.60 4.90 18.58
C LEU A 4 -9.98 5.06 19.24
N SER A 5 -11.02 5.43 18.50
CA SER A 5 -12.40 5.24 18.97
C SER A 5 -13.41 5.20 17.84
N SER A 6 -14.35 4.26 17.93
CA SER A 6 -15.56 4.19 17.12
C SER A 6 -16.67 5.13 17.61
N ASN A 7 -16.44 5.96 18.63
CA ASN A 7 -17.30 7.08 19.05
C ASN A 7 -16.49 8.06 19.91
N GLY A 8 -16.32 9.31 19.47
CA GLY A 8 -15.76 10.41 20.26
C GLY A 8 -14.23 10.53 20.24
N GLY A 9 -13.75 11.66 19.72
CA GLY A 9 -12.34 12.04 19.73
C GLY A 9 -11.84 12.31 21.15
N GLY A 10 -11.32 11.28 21.82
CA GLY A 10 -10.65 11.41 23.10
C GLY A 10 -9.15 11.58 22.91
N GLU A 11 -8.57 12.61 23.51
CA GLU A 11 -7.13 12.72 23.73
C GLU A 11 -6.76 11.81 24.90
N TRP A 12 -6.03 10.72 24.64
CA TRP A 12 -5.56 9.82 25.69
C TRP A 12 -4.14 10.19 26.08
N GLN A 13 -3.89 10.33 27.38
CA GLN A 13 -2.52 10.27 27.88
C GLN A 13 -1.94 8.88 27.55
N VAL A 14 -0.69 8.85 27.09
CA VAL A 14 -0.05 7.60 26.65
C VAL A 14 -0.03 6.56 27.78
N GLY A 15 0.20 6.99 29.02
CA GLY A 15 0.17 6.11 30.21
C GLY A 15 -1.22 5.54 30.57
N ALA A 16 -2.31 6.09 30.04
CA ALA A 16 -3.65 5.58 30.28
C ALA A 16 -4.08 4.50 29.27
N ILE A 17 -3.27 4.25 28.24
CA ILE A 17 -3.58 3.27 27.19
C ILE A 17 -3.42 1.86 27.75
N ARG A 18 -4.52 1.10 27.76
CA ARG A 18 -4.56 -0.29 28.23
C ARG A 18 -4.64 -1.25 27.06
N THR A 19 -4.04 -2.43 27.21
CA THR A 19 -4.13 -3.53 26.23
C THR A 19 -5.58 -3.91 25.92
N SER A 20 -6.48 -3.90 26.92
CA SER A 20 -7.90 -4.17 26.72
C SER A 20 -8.60 -3.15 25.82
N SER A 21 -8.25 -1.87 25.95
CA SER A 21 -8.76 -0.80 25.07
C SER A 21 -8.30 -1.00 23.63
N ILE A 22 -7.03 -1.36 23.42
CA ILE A 22 -6.49 -1.65 22.09
C ILE A 22 -7.17 -2.89 21.49
N GLN A 23 -7.38 -3.94 22.30
CA GLN A 23 -8.09 -5.14 21.87
C GLN A 23 -9.53 -4.81 21.44
N ALA A 24 -10.26 -4.02 22.22
CA ALA A 24 -11.61 -3.58 21.89
C ALA A 24 -11.62 -2.77 20.58
N TRP A 25 -10.66 -1.87 20.39
CA TRP A 25 -10.52 -1.08 19.16
C TRP A 25 -10.22 -1.95 17.93
N VAL A 26 -9.28 -2.89 18.04
CA VAL A 26 -8.94 -3.85 16.97
C VAL A 26 -10.16 -4.70 16.60
N SER A 27 -10.88 -5.21 17.61
CA SER A 27 -12.07 -6.05 17.41
C SER A 27 -13.27 -5.27 16.86
N GLY A 28 -13.43 -4.00 17.22
CA GLY A 28 -14.54 -3.14 16.80
C GLY A 28 -14.36 -2.47 15.45
N MET A 29 -13.22 -2.62 14.77
CA MET A 29 -12.89 -1.86 13.56
C MET A 29 -13.73 -2.26 12.33
N GLY A 30 -14.32 -3.46 12.30
CA GLY A 30 -15.15 -3.92 11.18
C GLY A 30 -14.42 -3.98 9.83
N LYS A 31 -13.08 -4.05 9.84
CA LYS A 31 -12.23 -4.10 8.63
C LYS A 31 -11.62 -5.48 8.45
N SER A 32 -11.18 -5.76 7.23
CA SER A 32 -10.42 -6.98 6.92
C SER A 32 -9.10 -7.03 7.68
N GLY A 33 -8.50 -8.22 7.77
CA GLY A 33 -7.34 -8.43 8.63
C GLY A 33 -6.10 -7.60 8.27
N SER A 34 -5.91 -7.23 7.00
CA SER A 34 -4.72 -6.47 6.59
C SER A 34 -4.76 -5.00 7.06
N PRO A 35 -5.83 -4.22 6.82
CA PRO A 35 -5.96 -2.88 7.40
C PRO A 35 -5.83 -2.87 8.93
N VAL A 36 -6.53 -3.78 9.63
CA VAL A 36 -6.51 -3.84 11.10
C VAL A 36 -5.08 -4.04 11.62
N ARG A 37 -4.32 -4.96 11.01
CA ARG A 37 -2.92 -5.19 11.34
C ARG A 37 -2.04 -3.99 11.04
N ASN A 38 -2.25 -3.31 9.91
CA ASN A 38 -1.47 -2.12 9.57
C ASN A 38 -1.67 -1.00 10.60
N PHE A 39 -2.92 -0.72 10.97
CA PHE A 39 -3.21 0.31 11.98
C PHE A 39 -2.68 -0.07 13.36
N HIS A 40 -2.82 -1.33 13.77
CA HIS A 40 -2.22 -1.82 15.02
C HIS A 40 -0.69 -1.73 15.00
N ASN A 41 -0.03 -2.13 13.92
CA ASN A 41 1.44 -2.05 13.81
C ASN A 41 1.93 -0.60 13.90
N MET A 42 1.21 0.35 13.29
CA MET A 42 1.52 1.77 13.38
C MET A 42 1.36 2.29 14.83
N LEU A 43 0.29 1.88 15.51
CA LEU A 43 0.11 2.18 16.94
C LEU A 43 1.21 1.58 17.80
N SER A 44 1.57 0.32 17.58
CA SER A 44 2.63 -0.36 18.31
C SER A 44 3.95 0.40 18.17
N GLN A 45 4.34 0.79 16.96
CA GLN A 45 5.57 1.55 16.72
C GLN A 45 5.57 2.89 17.46
N ILE A 46 4.45 3.60 17.49
CA ILE A 46 4.34 4.87 18.22
C ILE A 46 4.48 4.66 19.74
N LEU A 47 3.94 3.56 20.28
CA LEU A 47 4.09 3.21 21.69
C LEU A 47 5.49 2.69 22.03
N ASP A 48 6.18 2.03 21.09
CA ASP A 48 7.58 1.65 21.25
C ASP A 48 8.48 2.90 21.39
N VAL A 49 8.20 3.97 20.63
CA VAL A 49 8.89 5.26 20.82
C VAL A 49 8.63 5.83 22.22
N ALA A 50 7.38 5.78 22.70
CA ALA A 50 7.06 6.26 24.05
C ALA A 50 7.74 5.45 25.17
N VAL A 51 8.00 4.16 24.95
CA VAL A 51 8.83 3.35 25.85
C VAL A 51 10.29 3.79 25.79
N ALA A 52 10.83 4.00 24.58
CA ALA A 52 12.22 4.45 24.40
C ALA A 52 12.48 5.82 25.06
N ASP A 53 11.49 6.70 25.04
CA ASP A 53 11.52 8.02 25.70
C ASP A 53 11.22 7.95 27.21
N GLY A 54 10.94 6.76 27.77
CA GLY A 54 10.64 6.56 29.19
C GLY A 54 9.29 7.10 29.65
N LEU A 55 8.38 7.43 28.72
CA LEU A 55 7.03 7.94 29.04
C LEU A 55 6.11 6.84 29.57
N ILE A 56 6.34 5.59 29.16
CA ILE A 56 5.66 4.39 29.65
C ILE A 56 6.69 3.27 29.83
N LEU A 57 6.45 2.39 30.80
CA LEU A 57 7.39 1.31 31.12
C LEU A 57 7.35 0.16 30.10
N THR A 58 6.19 -0.10 29.51
CA THR A 58 5.96 -1.23 28.60
C THR A 58 4.94 -0.84 27.54
N ASN A 59 5.10 -1.33 26.32
CA ASN A 59 4.17 -1.06 25.24
C ASN A 59 2.90 -1.96 25.37
N PRO A 60 1.71 -1.37 25.63
CA PRO A 60 0.47 -2.11 25.83
C PRO A 60 -0.12 -2.74 24.55
N ALA A 61 0.40 -2.41 23.36
CA ALA A 61 -0.04 -2.99 22.10
C ALA A 61 0.56 -4.38 21.83
N HIS A 62 1.64 -4.74 22.53
CA HIS A 62 2.22 -6.08 22.45
C HIS A 62 1.25 -7.12 23.03
N GLY A 63 1.13 -8.27 22.35
CA GLY A 63 0.25 -9.36 22.77
C GLY A 63 -1.24 -9.20 22.40
N VAL A 64 -1.63 -8.11 21.74
CA VAL A 64 -3.00 -7.92 21.24
C VAL A 64 -3.32 -8.97 20.17
N LYS A 65 -4.49 -9.61 20.26
CA LYS A 65 -4.94 -10.61 19.29
C LYS A 65 -5.47 -9.92 18.04
N LEU A 66 -4.75 -10.10 16.94
CA LEU A 66 -5.10 -9.51 15.64
C LEU A 66 -5.88 -10.50 14.76
N PRO A 67 -6.84 -10.02 13.95
CA PRO A 67 -7.54 -10.86 12.99
C PRO A 67 -6.56 -11.58 12.05
N LYS A 68 -6.87 -12.82 11.67
CA LYS A 68 -6.04 -13.56 10.71
C LYS A 68 -6.03 -12.84 9.36
N LYS A 69 -4.85 -12.76 8.76
CA LYS A 69 -4.71 -12.32 7.37
C LYS A 69 -4.89 -13.56 6.49
N SER A 70 -5.89 -13.56 5.61
CA SER A 70 -5.98 -14.57 4.56
C SER A 70 -4.80 -14.42 3.62
N ALA A 71 -4.21 -15.54 3.19
CA ALA A 71 -3.23 -15.52 2.13
C ALA A 71 -3.92 -14.98 0.87
N PRO A 72 -3.40 -13.93 0.21
CA PRO A 72 -3.98 -13.48 -1.04
C PRO A 72 -3.84 -14.58 -2.08
N VAL A 73 -4.92 -14.84 -2.83
CA VAL A 73 -4.84 -15.69 -4.01
C VAL A 73 -4.07 -14.90 -5.06
N LYS A 74 -2.83 -15.32 -5.33
CA LYS A 74 -2.01 -14.71 -6.38
C LYS A 74 -2.37 -15.38 -7.71
N VAL A 75 -3.10 -14.67 -8.55
CA VAL A 75 -3.43 -15.11 -9.91
C VAL A 75 -2.49 -14.40 -10.86
N PHE A 76 -1.69 -15.18 -11.59
CA PHE A 76 -0.77 -14.66 -12.60
C PHE A 76 -1.26 -15.04 -14.00
N LEU A 77 -1.07 -14.14 -14.95
CA LEU A 77 -1.37 -14.41 -16.35
C LEU A 77 -0.29 -15.32 -16.94
N THR A 78 -0.71 -16.36 -17.64
CA THR A 78 0.17 -17.08 -18.58
C THR A 78 0.51 -16.19 -19.77
N PRO A 79 1.61 -16.45 -20.52
CA PRO A 79 1.94 -15.69 -21.72
C PRO A 79 0.80 -15.63 -22.74
N ARG A 80 0.05 -16.73 -22.89
CA ARG A 80 -1.13 -16.78 -23.77
C ARG A 80 -2.25 -15.89 -23.27
N GLN A 81 -2.55 -15.89 -21.97
CA GLN A 81 -3.56 -15.01 -21.39
C GLN A 81 -3.16 -13.53 -21.49
N LEU A 82 -1.88 -13.21 -21.29
CA LEU A 82 -1.36 -11.86 -21.50
C LEU A 82 -1.53 -11.41 -22.95
N SER A 83 -1.18 -12.25 -23.92
CA SER A 83 -1.37 -11.94 -25.35
C SER A 83 -2.84 -11.72 -25.69
N THR A 84 -3.76 -12.56 -25.17
CA THR A 84 -5.20 -12.39 -25.35
C THR A 84 -5.67 -11.06 -24.76
N LEU A 85 -5.23 -10.72 -23.55
CA LEU A 85 -5.59 -9.46 -22.89
C LEU A 85 -5.08 -8.25 -23.67
N ALA A 86 -3.82 -8.30 -24.13
CA ALA A 86 -3.22 -7.22 -24.91
C ALA A 86 -3.94 -7.01 -26.24
N LYS A 87 -4.35 -8.09 -26.91
CA LYS A 87 -5.16 -8.01 -28.13
C LYS A 87 -6.52 -7.36 -27.87
N ALA A 88 -7.27 -7.85 -26.88
CA ALA A 88 -8.57 -7.31 -26.54
C ALA A 88 -8.52 -5.82 -26.11
N ALA A 89 -7.48 -5.43 -25.36
CA ALA A 89 -7.23 -4.03 -25.03
C ALA A 89 -6.90 -3.19 -26.27
N GLY A 90 -6.09 -3.75 -27.19
CA GLY A 90 -5.75 -3.17 -28.48
C GLY A 90 -6.96 -2.92 -29.39
N ASP A 91 -7.95 -3.83 -29.37
CA ASP A 91 -9.19 -3.70 -30.12
C ASP A 91 -10.04 -2.49 -29.63
N SER A 92 -9.86 -2.07 -28.37
CA SER A 92 -10.48 -0.84 -27.83
C SER A 92 -9.66 0.42 -28.14
N SER A 93 -8.34 0.34 -27.97
CA SER A 93 -7.38 1.38 -28.36
C SER A 93 -5.98 0.78 -28.48
N ARG A 94 -5.27 1.15 -29.56
CA ARG A 94 -3.89 0.69 -29.81
C ARG A 94 -2.95 0.97 -28.63
N ASP A 95 -3.16 2.09 -27.95
CA ASP A 95 -2.32 2.50 -26.80
C ASP A 95 -2.55 1.57 -25.60
N CYS A 96 -3.80 1.17 -25.36
CA CYS A 96 -4.14 0.21 -24.29
C CYS A 96 -3.46 -1.15 -24.52
N GLY A 97 -3.45 -1.65 -25.76
CA GLY A 97 -2.74 -2.88 -26.10
C GLY A 97 -1.23 -2.80 -25.82
N THR A 98 -0.62 -1.65 -26.15
CA THR A 98 0.80 -1.40 -25.89
C THR A 98 1.10 -1.32 -24.40
N ILE A 99 0.25 -0.63 -23.63
CA ILE A 99 0.35 -0.51 -22.17
C ILE A 99 0.33 -1.90 -21.50
N VAL A 100 -0.60 -2.78 -21.90
CA VAL A 100 -0.70 -4.13 -21.36
C VAL A 100 0.58 -4.93 -21.65
N TRP A 101 1.13 -4.83 -22.87
CA TRP A 101 2.38 -5.48 -23.21
C TRP A 101 3.54 -5.00 -22.34
N VAL A 102 3.70 -3.69 -22.17
CA VAL A 102 4.79 -3.12 -21.37
C VAL A 102 4.67 -3.57 -19.91
N LEU A 103 3.50 -3.42 -19.28
CA LEU A 103 3.28 -3.81 -17.88
C LEU A 103 3.48 -5.31 -17.66
N GLY A 104 3.02 -6.13 -18.61
CA GLY A 104 3.08 -7.59 -18.50
C GLY A 104 4.46 -8.19 -18.78
N THR A 105 5.38 -7.47 -19.42
CA THR A 105 6.69 -8.02 -19.85
C THR A 105 7.89 -7.34 -19.21
N VAL A 106 7.79 -6.04 -18.91
CA VAL A 106 8.91 -5.24 -18.37
C VAL A 106 8.91 -5.22 -16.83
N GLY A 107 7.74 -5.41 -16.21
CA GLY A 107 7.60 -5.43 -14.75
C GLY A 107 7.53 -4.04 -14.11
N LEU A 108 7.15 -3.01 -14.87
CA LEU A 108 6.94 -1.66 -14.36
C LEU A 108 5.70 -1.58 -13.46
N ARG A 109 5.76 -0.73 -12.43
CA ARG A 109 4.56 -0.31 -11.70
C ARG A 109 3.77 0.69 -12.54
N TRP A 110 2.46 0.80 -12.29
CA TRP A 110 1.59 1.75 -13.02
C TRP A 110 2.11 3.19 -12.98
N GLY A 111 2.58 3.66 -11.82
CA GLY A 111 3.12 5.01 -11.69
C GLY A 111 4.41 5.23 -12.48
N GLU A 112 5.26 4.21 -12.59
CA GLU A 112 6.50 4.26 -13.39
C GLU A 112 6.17 4.33 -14.88
N LEU A 113 5.23 3.50 -15.36
CA LEU A 113 4.70 3.56 -16.73
C LEU A 113 4.10 4.95 -17.03
N ALA A 114 3.24 5.45 -16.14
CA ALA A 114 2.59 6.76 -16.29
C ALA A 114 3.59 7.92 -16.29
N GLY A 115 4.77 7.72 -15.69
CA GLY A 115 5.87 8.67 -15.68
C GLY A 115 6.85 8.55 -16.85
N LEU A 116 6.71 7.56 -17.74
CA LEU A 116 7.61 7.42 -18.89
C LEU A 116 7.47 8.61 -19.84
N LYS A 117 8.62 9.14 -20.25
CA LYS A 117 8.74 10.15 -21.31
C LYS A 117 9.48 9.53 -22.49
N VAL A 118 9.32 10.10 -23.69
CA VAL A 118 9.96 9.57 -24.92
C VAL A 118 11.48 9.41 -24.76
N GLY A 119 12.14 10.37 -24.08
CA GLY A 119 13.58 10.31 -23.81
C GLY A 119 14.05 9.24 -22.81
N ASP A 120 13.12 8.48 -22.21
CA ASP A 120 13.46 7.35 -21.34
C ASP A 120 13.59 6.03 -22.12
N ILE A 121 13.25 6.02 -23.41
CA ILE A 121 13.26 4.84 -24.27
C ILE A 121 14.42 4.91 -25.24
N ASP A 122 15.34 3.95 -25.13
CA ASP A 122 16.43 3.71 -26.06
C ASP A 122 16.05 2.51 -26.93
N PHE A 123 15.59 2.79 -28.16
CA PHE A 123 15.15 1.75 -29.10
C PHE A 123 16.33 0.96 -29.68
N ASP A 124 17.50 1.58 -29.82
CA ASP A 124 18.70 0.93 -30.36
C ASP A 124 19.23 -0.14 -29.39
N ARG A 125 19.12 0.14 -28.08
CA ARG A 125 19.55 -0.77 -27.01
C ARG A 125 18.40 -1.54 -26.38
N ALA A 126 17.18 -1.40 -26.90
CA ALA A 126 15.95 -1.99 -26.36
C ALA A 126 15.82 -1.78 -24.83
N ARG A 127 16.05 -0.56 -24.34
CA ARG A 127 16.10 -0.24 -22.92
C ARG A 127 15.09 0.84 -22.54
N ILE A 128 14.38 0.61 -21.44
CA ILE A 128 13.55 1.62 -20.78
C ILE A 128 14.26 2.04 -19.49
N THR A 129 14.46 3.34 -19.31
CA THR A 129 15.07 3.91 -18.11
C THR A 129 14.00 4.52 -17.21
N VAL A 130 13.71 3.87 -16.08
CA VAL A 130 12.73 4.39 -15.12
C VAL A 130 13.36 5.53 -14.31
N ARG A 131 12.93 6.76 -14.57
CA ARG A 131 13.47 7.96 -13.89
C ARG A 131 12.53 8.57 -12.86
N ARG A 132 11.25 8.22 -12.91
CA ARG A 132 10.19 8.85 -12.14
C ARG A 132 8.98 7.95 -12.02
N SER A 133 8.13 8.25 -11.05
CA SER A 133 6.81 7.68 -10.88
C SER A 133 5.78 8.79 -10.76
N VAL A 134 4.58 8.58 -11.32
CA VAL A 134 3.46 9.53 -11.24
C VAL A 134 2.34 8.93 -10.41
N SER A 135 1.85 9.69 -9.43
CA SER A 135 0.73 9.29 -8.58
C SER A 135 -0.34 10.39 -8.53
N TYR A 136 -1.60 9.99 -8.41
CA TYR A 136 -2.71 10.93 -8.22
C TYR A 136 -2.97 11.12 -6.73
N VAL A 137 -2.67 12.32 -6.21
CA VAL A 137 -2.80 12.65 -4.80
C VAL A 137 -3.82 13.77 -4.64
N LYS A 138 -4.93 13.45 -3.95
CA LYS A 138 -6.09 14.31 -3.68
C LYS A 138 -6.76 14.86 -4.96
N THR A 139 -6.11 15.80 -5.63
CA THR A 139 -6.62 16.55 -6.78
C THR A 139 -5.56 16.80 -7.86
N SER A 140 -4.33 16.28 -7.69
CA SER A 140 -3.22 16.59 -8.60
C SER A 140 -2.36 15.37 -8.90
N TRP A 141 -1.79 15.34 -10.10
CA TRP A 141 -0.74 14.40 -10.47
C TRP A 141 0.60 14.90 -9.94
N VAL A 142 1.29 14.05 -9.18
CA VAL A 142 2.57 14.36 -8.56
C VAL A 142 3.63 13.41 -9.12
N GLU A 143 4.72 13.99 -9.63
CA GLU A 143 5.93 13.27 -10.02
C GLU A 143 6.83 13.06 -8.79
N SER A 144 7.30 11.84 -8.57
CA SER A 144 8.25 11.49 -7.52
C SER A 144 9.42 10.69 -8.09
N ALA A 145 10.47 10.54 -7.29
CA ALA A 145 11.48 9.50 -7.54
C ALA A 145 10.79 8.13 -7.69
N PRO A 146 11.32 7.25 -8.55
CA PRO A 146 10.72 5.96 -8.84
C PRO A 146 10.73 5.01 -7.64
#